data_AF-A0A431V2H3-F1
#
_entry.id   AF-A0A431V2H3-F1
#
_cell.length_a   1.000
_cell.length_b   1.000
_cell.length_c   1.000
_cell.angle_alpha   90.00
_cell.angle_beta   90.00
_cell.angle_gamma   90.00
#
_symmetry.space_group_name_H-M   'P 1'
#
loop_
_entity.id
_entity.type
_entity.pdbx_description
1 polymer ?
#
loop_
_entity_poly.entity_id
_entity_poly.type
_entity_poly.pdbx_seq_one_letter_code
_entity_poly.pdbx_strand_id
1 'polypeptide(L)'
;MPSCRGFTLIEVLVAVLVLSISLLGLAALQLKSLQGSHVAYQRAVANLAAQDAGERLWEWLGQQEGLACPDDNELSTLQRDWTQAWENDLPGFSSSRLSWADRSACRVDVTVRWKDERFAYRKADGDMETESVSLLTYTLAIPHA
;
A
#
# COMPACT_ATOMS: atom_id res chain seq x y z
N MET A 1 -0.30 -42.38 51.47
CA MET A 1 -1.19 -42.19 50.30
C MET A 1 -1.31 -40.69 50.09
N PRO A 2 -0.90 -40.12 48.93
CA PRO A 2 -1.02 -38.68 48.73
C PRO A 2 -2.50 -38.32 48.71
N SER A 3 -2.92 -37.36 49.55
CA SER A 3 -4.29 -36.86 49.57
C SER A 3 -4.54 -35.99 48.34
N CYS A 4 -5.43 -36.40 47.44
CA CYS A 4 -5.94 -35.51 46.40
C CYS A 4 -6.76 -34.39 47.06
N ARG A 5 -6.22 -33.16 47.05
CA ARG A 5 -6.94 -31.96 47.53
C ARG A 5 -7.92 -31.53 46.44
N GLY A 6 -9.19 -31.36 46.81
CA GLY A 6 -10.23 -30.85 45.90
C GLY A 6 -10.07 -29.35 45.63
N PHE A 7 -10.52 -28.90 44.46
CA PHE A 7 -10.52 -27.49 44.07
C PHE A 7 -11.44 -26.67 44.98
N THR A 8 -10.94 -25.51 45.41
CA THR A 8 -11.76 -24.54 46.14
C THR A 8 -12.53 -23.64 45.17
N LEU A 9 -13.70 -23.11 45.56
CA LEU A 9 -14.50 -22.21 44.70
C LEU A 9 -13.72 -20.94 44.32
N ILE A 10 -12.90 -20.43 45.26
CA ILE A 10 -12.05 -19.26 45.04
C ILE A 10 -10.96 -19.53 43.99
N GLU A 11 -10.42 -20.74 43.94
CA GLU A 11 -9.38 -21.14 42.97
C GLU A 11 -9.93 -21.15 41.54
N VAL A 12 -11.15 -21.67 41.34
CA VAL A 12 -11.82 -21.62 40.03
C VAL A 12 -12.12 -20.18 39.62
N LEU A 13 -12.55 -19.33 40.56
CA LEU A 13 -12.88 -17.94 40.28
C LEU A 13 -11.63 -17.12 39.88
N VAL A 14 -10.50 -17.37 40.55
CA VAL A 14 -9.20 -16.79 40.17
C VAL A 14 -8.74 -17.32 38.81
N ALA A 15 -8.90 -18.62 38.53
CA ALA A 15 -8.55 -19.20 37.23
C ALA A 15 -9.35 -18.56 36.08
N VAL A 16 -10.68 -18.40 36.25
CA VAL A 16 -11.54 -17.73 35.26
C VAL A 16 -11.17 -16.25 35.10
N LEU A 17 -10.81 -15.57 36.18
CA LEU A 17 -10.33 -14.18 36.12
C LEU A 17 -9.05 -14.06 35.28
N VAL A 18 -8.05 -14.89 35.54
CA VAL A 18 -6.79 -14.90 34.79
C VAL A 18 -7.02 -15.27 33.31
N LEU A 19 -7.88 -16.26 33.05
CA LEU A 19 -8.24 -16.67 31.70
C LEU A 19 -8.95 -15.55 30.93
N SER A 20 -9.89 -14.84 31.56
CA SER A 20 -10.62 -13.76 30.90
C SER A 20 -9.69 -12.60 30.51
N ILE A 21 -8.74 -12.22 31.38
CA ILE A 21 -7.71 -11.22 31.07
C ILE A 21 -6.82 -11.69 29.90
N SER A 22 -6.44 -12.97 29.89
CA SER A 22 -5.61 -13.55 28.83
C SER A 22 -6.30 -13.54 27.47
N LEU A 23 -7.58 -13.88 27.41
CA LEU A 23 -8.38 -13.86 26.17
C LEU A 23 -8.55 -12.43 25.63
N LEU A 24 -8.74 -11.43 26.50
CA LEU A 24 -8.79 -10.02 26.09
C LEU A 24 -7.46 -9.58 25.47
N GLY A 25 -6.33 -10.01 26.04
CA GLY A 25 -5.00 -9.78 25.47
C GLY A 25 -4.85 -10.37 24.07
N LEU A 26 -5.27 -11.62 23.87
CA LEU A 26 -5.24 -12.28 22.57
C LEU A 26 -6.15 -11.59 21.53
N ALA A 27 -7.35 -11.18 21.93
CA ALA A 27 -8.26 -10.45 21.05
C ALA A 27 -7.65 -9.13 20.57
N ALA A 28 -6.99 -8.39 21.46
CA ALA A 28 -6.29 -7.15 21.10
C ALA A 28 -5.13 -7.39 20.11
N LEU A 29 -4.37 -8.47 20.29
CA LEU A 29 -3.31 -8.86 19.35
C LEU A 29 -3.87 -9.27 17.99
N GLN A 30 -4.99 -10.01 17.97
CA GLN A 30 -5.67 -10.39 16.73
C GLN A 30 -6.10 -9.17 15.92
N LEU A 31 -6.69 -8.16 16.59
CA LEU A 31 -7.07 -6.91 15.94
C LEU A 31 -5.86 -6.18 15.34
N LYS A 32 -4.75 -6.09 16.07
CA LYS A 32 -3.51 -5.49 15.57
C LYS A 32 -2.95 -6.26 14.36
N SER A 33 -3.01 -7.59 14.39
CA SER A 33 -2.59 -8.44 13.27
C SER A 33 -3.43 -8.17 12.01
N LEU A 34 -4.75 -8.04 12.15
CA LEU A 34 -5.65 -7.72 11.04
C LEU A 34 -5.36 -6.33 10.46
N GLN A 35 -5.11 -5.34 11.32
CA GLN A 35 -4.71 -3.99 10.90
C GLN A 35 -3.42 -4.03 10.07
N GLY A 36 -2.38 -4.72 10.57
CA GLY A 36 -1.11 -4.87 9.86
C GLY A 36 -1.26 -5.56 8.50
N SER A 37 -2.05 -6.64 8.44
CA SER A 37 -2.34 -7.37 7.21
C SER A 37 -2.97 -6.46 6.14
N HIS A 38 -3.92 -5.61 6.53
CA HIS A 38 -4.57 -4.72 5.59
C HIS A 38 -3.62 -3.65 5.02
N VAL A 39 -2.74 -3.09 5.85
CA VAL A 39 -1.72 -2.13 5.37
C VAL A 39 -0.76 -2.79 4.38
N ALA A 40 -0.33 -4.01 4.68
CA ALA A 40 0.51 -4.80 3.77
C ALA A 40 -0.22 -5.08 2.45
N TYR A 41 -1.51 -5.42 2.49
CA TYR A 41 -2.33 -5.64 1.31
C TYR A 41 -2.41 -4.39 0.42
N GLN A 42 -2.72 -3.22 0.97
CA GLN A 42 -2.79 -1.98 0.17
C GLN A 42 -1.44 -1.63 -0.46
N ARG A 43 -0.33 -1.81 0.26
CA ARG A 43 1.02 -1.62 -0.30
C ARG A 43 1.33 -2.62 -1.43
N ALA A 44 0.88 -3.86 -1.29
CA ALA A 44 1.04 -4.87 -2.34
C ALA A 44 0.26 -4.48 -3.60
N VAL A 45 -1.00 -4.02 -3.47
CA VAL A 45 -1.81 -3.52 -4.59
C VAL A 45 -1.15 -2.31 -5.25
N ALA A 46 -0.65 -1.35 -4.46
CA ALA A 46 0.08 -0.20 -4.99
C ALA A 46 1.38 -0.58 -5.72
N ASN A 47 2.09 -1.62 -5.26
CA ASN A 47 3.25 -2.16 -5.96
C ASN A 47 2.87 -2.83 -7.29
N LEU A 48 1.77 -3.57 -7.32
CA LEU A 48 1.22 -4.13 -8.56
C LEU A 48 0.88 -3.02 -9.56
N ALA A 49 0.25 -1.94 -9.10
CA ALA A 49 -0.04 -0.79 -9.96
C ALA A 49 1.24 -0.13 -10.52
N ALA A 50 2.30 -0.03 -9.72
CA ALA A 50 3.59 0.49 -10.19
C ALA A 50 4.24 -0.44 -11.24
N GLN A 51 4.13 -1.76 -11.05
CA GLN A 51 4.61 -2.75 -12.02
C GLN A 51 3.82 -2.69 -13.34
N ASP A 52 2.50 -2.58 -13.26
CA ASP A 52 1.61 -2.44 -14.43
C ASP A 52 1.94 -1.19 -15.26
N ALA A 53 2.28 -0.06 -14.63
CA ALA A 53 2.79 1.11 -15.38
C ALA A 53 4.06 0.80 -16.17
N GLY A 54 4.97 0.01 -15.59
CA GLY A 54 6.18 -0.43 -16.28
C GLY A 54 5.84 -1.37 -17.44
N GLU A 55 4.97 -2.33 -17.22
CA GLU A 55 4.53 -3.28 -18.26
C GLU A 55 3.87 -2.56 -19.45
N ARG A 56 3.02 -1.56 -19.21
CA ARG A 56 2.43 -0.72 -20.27
C ARG A 56 3.48 0.04 -21.07
N LEU A 57 4.54 0.50 -20.40
CA LEU A 57 5.64 1.18 -21.07
C LEU A 57 6.47 0.24 -21.94
N TRP A 58 6.68 -1.00 -21.47
CA TRP A 58 7.30 -2.06 -22.26
C TRP A 58 6.43 -2.50 -23.44
N GLU A 59 5.11 -2.59 -23.25
CA GLU A 59 4.15 -2.89 -24.31
C GLU A 59 4.19 -1.80 -25.40
N TRP A 60 4.17 -0.52 -25.01
CA TRP A 60 4.32 0.60 -25.94
C TRP A 60 5.63 0.50 -26.72
N LEU A 61 6.76 0.21 -26.06
CA LEU A 61 8.06 0.04 -26.72
C LEU A 61 8.05 -1.11 -27.73
N GLY A 62 7.34 -2.22 -27.42
CA GLY A 62 7.21 -3.37 -28.31
C GLY A 62 6.43 -3.10 -29.60
N GLN A 63 5.65 -2.02 -29.65
CA GLN A 63 4.91 -1.60 -30.85
C GLN A 63 5.72 -0.63 -31.74
N GLN A 64 6.84 -0.10 -31.25
CA GLN A 64 7.63 0.89 -31.96
C GLN A 64 8.69 0.23 -32.86
N GLU A 65 8.91 0.80 -34.04
CA GLU A 65 10.00 0.40 -34.93
C GLU A 65 11.32 1.07 -34.47
N GLY A 66 11.85 0.61 -33.33
CA GLY A 66 13.14 1.07 -32.80
C GLY A 66 13.18 1.25 -31.28
N LEU A 67 14.37 1.50 -30.76
CA LEU A 67 14.62 1.79 -29.35
C LEU A 67 14.54 3.30 -29.13
N ALA A 68 13.33 3.84 -29.16
CA ALA A 68 13.05 5.25 -28.93
C ALA A 68 12.33 5.46 -27.60
N CYS A 69 12.55 6.63 -27.00
CA CYS A 69 11.90 7.01 -25.76
C CYS A 69 10.57 7.69 -26.08
N PRO A 70 9.52 7.46 -25.29
CA PRO A 70 8.25 8.09 -25.56
C PRO A 70 8.37 9.60 -25.48
N ASP A 71 7.60 10.30 -26.30
CA ASP A 71 7.45 11.73 -26.16
C ASP A 71 6.53 12.08 -24.97
N ASP A 72 6.33 13.38 -24.72
CA ASP A 72 5.50 13.81 -23.59
C ASP A 72 4.01 13.48 -23.78
N ASN A 73 3.54 13.44 -25.04
CA ASN A 73 2.14 13.13 -25.36
C ASN A 73 1.86 11.64 -25.17
N GLU A 74 2.78 10.78 -25.61
CA GLU A 74 2.73 9.34 -25.41
C GLU A 74 2.77 8.99 -23.92
N LEU A 75 3.68 9.60 -23.16
CA LEU A 75 3.76 9.39 -21.72
C LEU A 75 2.47 9.87 -21.01
N SER A 76 1.89 10.99 -21.44
CA SER A 76 0.63 11.48 -20.89
C SER A 76 -0.57 10.56 -21.21
N THR A 77 -0.55 9.91 -22.37
CA THR A 77 -1.58 8.94 -22.77
C THR A 77 -1.47 7.69 -21.92
N LEU A 78 -0.25 7.14 -21.77
CA LEU A 78 0.02 6.02 -20.86
C LEU A 78 -0.37 6.35 -19.42
N GLN A 79 -0.08 7.56 -18.93
CA GLN A 79 -0.49 7.99 -17.59
C GLN A 79 -2.01 7.98 -17.43
N ARG A 80 -2.76 8.49 -18.41
CA ARG A 80 -4.22 8.53 -18.35
C ARG A 80 -4.81 7.12 -18.36
N ASP A 81 -4.33 6.25 -19.25
CA ASP A 81 -4.84 4.89 -19.38
C ASP A 81 -4.53 4.08 -18.11
N TRP A 82 -3.33 4.25 -17.55
CA TRP A 82 -2.93 3.66 -16.28
C TRP A 82 -3.75 4.16 -15.10
N THR A 83 -3.94 5.48 -14.98
CA THR A 83 -4.73 6.06 -13.88
C THR A 83 -6.20 5.65 -13.95
N GLN A 84 -6.79 5.56 -15.14
CA GLN A 84 -8.15 5.07 -15.34
C GLN A 84 -8.31 3.59 -15.00
N ALA A 85 -7.31 2.75 -15.29
CA ALA A 85 -7.38 1.32 -14.99
C ALA A 85 -7.44 1.06 -13.47
N TRP A 86 -6.75 1.87 -12.67
CA TRP A 86 -6.56 1.64 -11.23
C TRP A 86 -7.40 2.55 -10.31
N GLU A 87 -8.17 3.48 -10.86
CA GLU A 87 -8.95 4.44 -10.06
C GLU A 87 -9.99 3.77 -9.14
N ASN A 88 -10.49 2.59 -9.54
CA ASN A 88 -11.49 1.83 -8.80
C ASN A 88 -10.88 0.94 -7.71
N ASP A 89 -9.61 0.56 -7.84
CA ASP A 89 -8.94 -0.37 -6.94
C ASP A 89 -8.20 0.36 -5.80
N LEU A 90 -7.69 1.56 -6.08
CA LEU A 90 -6.94 2.37 -5.12
C LEU A 90 -7.58 3.76 -4.96
N PRO A 91 -8.17 4.06 -3.78
CA PRO A 91 -8.72 5.39 -3.51
C PRO A 91 -7.65 6.47 -3.64
N GLY A 92 -7.93 7.53 -4.39
CA GLY A 92 -6.99 8.64 -4.58
C GLY A 92 -5.87 8.38 -5.61
N PHE A 93 -5.93 7.26 -6.33
CA PHE A 93 -4.99 6.90 -7.39
C PHE A 93 -4.97 7.86 -8.57
N SER A 94 -6.04 8.62 -8.78
CA SER A 94 -6.09 9.68 -9.81
C SER A 94 -5.01 10.76 -9.63
N SER A 95 -4.36 10.83 -8.46
CA SER A 95 -3.21 11.71 -8.21
C SER A 95 -1.84 11.08 -8.52
N SER A 96 -1.80 9.79 -8.86
CA SER A 96 -0.59 9.09 -9.32
C SER A 96 -0.10 9.69 -10.64
N ARG A 97 1.20 9.63 -10.87
CA ARG A 97 1.85 10.29 -12.02
C ARG A 97 2.99 9.47 -12.59
N LEU A 98 3.14 9.57 -13.91
CA LEU A 98 4.35 9.20 -14.63
C LEU A 98 5.08 10.50 -14.96
N SER A 99 6.35 10.61 -14.59
CA SER A 99 7.14 11.81 -14.92
C SER A 99 8.56 11.46 -15.27
N TRP A 100 9.20 12.29 -16.10
CA TRP A 100 10.60 12.12 -16.43
C TRP A 100 11.48 12.36 -15.21
N ALA A 101 12.30 11.36 -14.85
CA ALA A 101 13.41 11.52 -13.93
C ALA A 101 14.63 12.09 -14.67
N ASP A 102 14.90 11.53 -15.85
CA ASP A 102 15.93 11.98 -16.78
C ASP A 102 15.51 11.62 -18.21
N ARG A 103 15.23 12.63 -19.02
CA ARG A 103 14.80 12.42 -20.42
C ARG A 103 15.95 12.00 -21.32
N SER A 104 17.19 12.40 -21.01
CA SER A 104 18.37 12.04 -21.78
C SER A 104 18.78 10.58 -21.55
N ALA A 105 18.53 10.06 -20.35
CA ALA A 105 18.76 8.66 -20.00
C ALA A 105 17.49 7.79 -20.09
N CYS A 106 16.40 8.33 -20.66
CA CYS A 106 15.11 7.67 -20.81
C CYS A 106 14.62 6.95 -19.56
N ARG A 107 14.61 7.72 -18.47
CA ARG A 107 14.25 7.28 -17.13
C ARG A 107 12.96 7.95 -16.69
N VAL A 108 11.96 7.13 -16.39
CA VAL A 108 10.63 7.55 -15.98
C VAL A 108 10.41 7.17 -14.52
N ASP A 109 9.99 8.13 -13.71
CA ASP A 109 9.49 7.91 -12.37
C ASP A 109 8.00 7.58 -12.40
N VAL A 110 7.68 6.41 -11.89
CA VAL A 110 6.32 5.94 -11.59
C VAL A 110 6.02 6.30 -10.14
N THR A 111 5.15 7.27 -9.91
CA THR A 111 4.72 7.66 -8.57
C THR A 111 3.27 7.23 -8.35
N VAL A 112 3.09 6.23 -7.50
CA VAL A 112 1.80 5.74 -7.04
C VAL A 112 1.39 6.47 -5.76
N ARG A 113 0.17 7.01 -5.76
CA ARG A 113 -0.42 7.68 -4.60
C ARG A 113 -1.76 7.04 -4.29
N TRP A 114 -2.02 6.77 -3.02
CA TRP A 114 -3.34 6.33 -2.58
C TRP A 114 -3.64 6.93 -1.21
N LYS A 115 -4.93 7.13 -0.94
CA LYS A 115 -5.44 7.61 0.34
C LYS A 115 -5.68 6.42 1.25
N ASP A 116 -5.22 6.53 2.49
CA ASP A 116 -5.68 5.66 3.57
C ASP A 116 -6.46 6.49 4.59
N GLU A 117 -7.79 6.44 4.49
CA GLU A 117 -8.69 7.22 5.35
C GLU A 117 -8.58 6.83 6.84
N ARG A 118 -8.03 5.65 7.15
CA ARG A 118 -7.90 5.16 8.52
C ARG A 118 -6.70 5.76 9.26
N PHE A 119 -5.74 6.32 8.52
CA PHE A 119 -4.60 7.07 9.07
C PHE A 119 -4.74 8.57 8.87
N ALA A 120 -5.96 9.09 8.71
CA ALA A 120 -6.23 10.52 8.78
C ALA A 120 -5.90 11.04 10.19
N TYR A 121 -4.63 11.34 10.42
CA TYR A 121 -4.19 12.01 11.63
C TYR A 121 -4.62 13.47 11.56
N ARG A 122 -5.64 13.84 12.34
CA ARG A 122 -6.02 15.23 12.52
C ARG A 122 -5.02 15.87 13.47
N LYS A 123 -4.02 16.56 12.93
CA LYS A 123 -3.12 17.44 13.69
C LYS A 123 -4.00 18.47 14.43
N ALA A 124 -3.72 18.70 15.71
CA ALA A 124 -4.54 19.57 16.57
C ALA A 124 -4.24 21.08 16.39
N ASP A 125 -3.39 21.43 15.44
CA ASP A 125 -3.07 22.81 15.05
C ASP A 125 -3.68 23.05 13.65
N GLY A 126 -4.22 24.25 13.42
CA GLY A 126 -5.22 24.60 12.39
C GLY A 126 -4.81 24.46 10.91
N ASP A 127 -3.80 23.66 10.60
CA ASP A 127 -3.21 23.50 9.28
C ASP A 127 -3.58 22.10 8.77
N MET A 128 -4.41 22.03 7.73
CA MET A 128 -4.73 20.76 7.07
C MET A 128 -3.55 20.29 6.22
N GLU A 129 -2.49 19.77 6.83
CA GLU A 129 -1.53 18.92 6.11
C GLU A 129 -2.14 17.53 5.94
N THR A 130 -2.59 17.25 4.72
CA THR A 130 -3.10 15.95 4.26
C THR A 130 -1.96 14.94 4.12
N GLU A 131 -1.36 14.54 5.24
CA GLU A 131 -0.36 13.47 5.31
C GLU A 131 -1.02 12.06 5.38
N SER A 132 -2.27 11.94 4.92
CA SER A 132 -2.99 10.66 4.78
C SER A 132 -2.79 10.01 3.41
N VAL A 133 -1.90 10.59 2.57
CA VAL A 133 -1.56 10.05 1.26
C VAL A 133 -0.30 9.22 1.38
N SER A 134 -0.46 7.90 1.28
CA SER A 134 0.67 7.00 1.13
C SER A 134 1.22 7.13 -0.28
N LEU A 135 2.55 7.15 -0.40
CA LEU A 135 3.26 7.33 -1.65
C LEU A 135 4.31 6.23 -1.85
N LEU A 136 4.40 5.73 -3.07
CA LEU A 136 5.44 4.83 -3.55
C LEU A 136 5.99 5.40 -4.85
N THR A 137 7.28 5.66 -4.91
CA THR A 137 7.96 6.09 -6.14
C THR A 137 8.93 5.01 -6.58
N TYR A 138 8.80 4.59 -7.82
CA TYR A 138 9.69 3.64 -8.48
C TYR A 138 10.24 4.28 -9.76
N THR A 139 11.53 4.09 -10.02
CA THR A 139 12.19 4.67 -11.19
C THR A 139 12.48 3.55 -12.19
N LEU A 140 11.92 3.67 -13.39
CA LEU A 140 12.10 2.74 -14.49
C LEU A 140 13.05 3.34 -15.53
N ALA A 141 14.04 2.57 -15.96
CA ALA A 141 14.92 2.92 -17.08
C ALA A 141 14.48 2.15 -18.33
N ILE A 142 14.26 2.87 -19.43
CA ILE A 142 13.87 2.32 -20.72
C ILE A 142 15.14 2.20 -21.60
N PRO A 143 15.38 1.04 -22.25
CA PRO A 143 16.47 0.91 -23.19
C PRO A 143 16.18 1.79 -24.42
N HIS A 144 17.19 2.54 -24.84
CA HIS A 144 17.14 3.43 -26.00
C HIS A 144 18.44 3.29 -26.80
N ALA A 145 18.38 3.52 -28.12
CA ALA A 145 19.52 3.44 -29.05
C ALA A 145 20.10 4.81 -29.38
#